data_AF-A0A355KXN1-F1
#
_entry.id   AF-A0A355KXN1-F1
#
_cell.length_a   1.000
_cell.length_b   1.000
_cell.length_c   1.000
_cell.angle_alpha   90.00
_cell.angle_beta   90.00
_cell.angle_gamma   90.00
#
_symmetry.space_group_name_H-M   'P 1'
#
loop_
_entity.id
_entity.type
_entity.pdbx_description
1 polymer ?
#
loop_
_entity_poly.entity_id
_entity_poly.type
_entity_poly.pdbx_seq_one_letter_code
_entity_poly.pdbx_strand_id
1 'polypeptide(L)' 'MDKICFGTFPSNQNEALSMLYLQNQDLSGKSPEEINSMYWDAYYRIKKDDYKKTQSNYFATCMQNIVQETGQP' A
#
# COMPACT_ATOMS: atom_id res chain seq x y z
N MET A 1 -27.37 9.32 15.13
CA MET A 1 -26.77 7.97 15.04
C MET A 1 -25.28 8.15 15.06
N ASP A 2 -24.61 7.71 16.12
CA ASP A 2 -23.16 7.76 16.19
C ASP A 2 -22.58 6.66 15.31
N LYS A 3 -21.73 7.06 14.36
CA LYS A 3 -21.05 6.14 13.46
C LYS A 3 -20.02 5.36 14.28
N ILE A 4 -20.33 4.11 14.64
CA ILE A 4 -19.38 3.20 15.27
C ILE A 4 -18.32 2.83 14.23
N CYS A 5 -17.14 3.46 14.31
CA CYS A 5 -15.97 3.05 13.53
C CYS A 5 -15.27 1.90 14.26
N PHE A 6 -15.44 0.68 13.76
CA PHE A 6 -14.56 -0.43 14.12
C PHE A 6 -13.18 -0.16 13.49
N GLY A 7 -12.28 0.49 14.25
CA GLY A 7 -10.92 0.74 13.80
C GLY A 7 -10.16 -0.57 13.66
N THR A 8 -10.14 -1.13 12.45
CA THR A 8 -9.30 -2.29 12.11
C THR A 8 -7.93 -1.79 11.69
N PHE A 9 -6.87 -2.41 12.20
CA PHE A 9 -5.50 -2.16 11.76
C PHE A 9 -4.92 -3.41 11.13
N PRO A 10 -4.46 -3.37 9.86
CA PRO A 10 -4.55 -2.24 8.92
C PRO A 10 -5.99 -1.96 8.44
N SER A 11 -6.31 -0.70 8.12
CA SER A 11 -7.67 -0.28 7.70
C SER A 11 -7.88 -0.24 6.19
N ASN A 12 -6.80 -0.24 5.40
CA ASN A 12 -6.83 -0.17 3.94
C ASN A 12 -5.58 -0.83 3.33
N GLN A 13 -5.59 -1.00 2.01
CA GLN A 13 -4.48 -1.63 1.27
C GLN A 13 -3.15 -0.90 1.47
N ASN A 14 -3.13 0.43 1.52
CA ASN A 14 -1.89 1.20 1.67
C ASN A 14 -1.28 1.00 3.05
N GLU A 15 -2.09 0.95 4.12
CA GLU A 15 -1.63 0.62 5.47
C GLU A 15 -1.12 -0.82 5.55
N ALA A 16 -1.83 -1.77 4.96
CA ALA A 16 -1.41 -3.17 4.93
C ALA A 16 -0.05 -3.35 4.23
N LEU A 17 0.14 -2.70 3.08
CA LEU A 17 1.40 -2.73 2.35
C LEU A 17 2.53 -2.04 3.11
N SER A 18 2.24 -0.95 3.82
CA SER A 18 3.21 -0.25 4.67
C SER A 18 3.68 -1.12 5.83
N MET A 19 2.73 -1.78 6.49
CA MET A 19 3.02 -2.73 7.57
C MET A 19 3.85 -3.91 7.05
N LEU A 20 3.48 -4.50 5.91
CA LEU A 20 4.24 -5.58 5.28
C LEU A 20 5.66 -5.13 4.93
N TYR A 21 5.83 -3.95 4.33
CA TYR A 21 7.15 -3.41 4.02
C TYR A 21 8.01 -3.28 5.28
N LEU A 22 7.46 -2.70 6.35
CA LEU A 22 8.16 -2.47 7.61
C LEU A 22 8.55 -3.78 8.31
N GLN A 23 7.67 -4.79 8.29
CA GLN A 23 7.93 -6.12 8.83
C GLN A 23 9.11 -6.83 8.16
N ASN A 24 9.42 -6.48 6.91
CA ASN A 24 10.53 -7.04 6.15
C ASN A 24 11.81 -6.19 6.22
N GLN A 25 11.84 -5.14 7.07
CA GLN A 25 13.06 -4.35 7.32
C GLN A 25 13.79 -4.83 8.56
N ASP A 26 15.08 -4.52 8.66
CA ASP A 26 15.79 -4.61 9.93
C ASP A 26 15.37 -3.44 10.84
N LEU A 27 14.72 -3.79 11.95
CA LEU A 27 14.26 -2.86 12.97
C LEU A 27 15.16 -2.87 14.22
N SER A 28 16.22 -3.66 14.22
CA SER A 28 17.11 -3.80 15.37
C SER A 28 17.74 -2.45 15.74
N GLY A 29 17.66 -2.08 17.02
CA GLY A 29 18.21 -0.82 17.52
C GLY A 29 17.43 0.44 17.14
N LYS A 30 16.27 0.32 16.48
CA LYS A 30 15.40 1.46 16.19
C LYS A 30 14.50 1.81 17.36
N SER A 31 14.30 3.10 17.59
CA SER A 31 13.32 3.58 18.57
C SER A 31 11.88 3.42 18.05
N PRO A 32 10.88 3.41 18.94
CA PRO A 32 9.47 3.42 18.53
C PRO A 32 9.11 4.59 17.61
N GLU A 33 9.67 5.78 17.84
CA GLU A 33 9.45 6.97 17.02
C GLU A 33 10.04 6.83 15.61
N GLU A 34 11.21 6.17 15.49
CA GLU A 34 11.81 5.84 14.21
C GLU A 34 10.97 4.82 13.45
N ILE A 35 10.48 3.78 14.12
CA ILE A 35 9.58 2.77 13.54
C ILE A 35 8.27 3.44 13.06
N ASN A 36 7.70 4.33 13.87
CA ASN A 36 6.52 5.10 13.49
C ASN A 36 6.79 5.99 12.27
N SER A 37 7.94 6.66 12.21
CA SER A 37 8.32 7.49 11.06
C SER A 37 8.49 6.63 9.80
N MET A 38 9.15 5.47 9.91
CA MET A 38 9.30 4.54 8.79
C MET A 38 7.96 4.02 8.26
N TYR A 39 7.00 3.73 9.15
CA TYR A 39 5.65 3.35 8.76
C TYR A 39 4.97 4.46 7.94
N TRP A 40 4.95 5.70 8.46
CA TRP A 40 4.28 6.81 7.77
C TRP A 40 4.97 7.18 6.46
N ASP A 41 6.29 7.12 6.41
CA ASP A 41 7.06 7.33 5.17
C ASP A 41 6.70 6.30 4.10
N ALA A 42 6.64 5.01 4.47
CA ALA A 42 6.20 3.96 3.56
C ALA A 42 4.76 4.21 3.08
N TYR A 43 3.85 4.52 4.01
CA TYR A 43 2.44 4.80 3.71
C TYR A 43 2.27 5.94 2.71
N TYR A 44 2.90 7.08 2.94
CA TYR A 44 2.75 8.24 2.04
C TYR A 44 3.42 8.01 0.68
N ARG A 45 4.51 7.24 0.61
CA ARG A 45 5.13 6.85 -0.66
C ARG A 45 4.22 5.94 -1.46
N ILE A 46 3.64 4.92 -0.83
CA ILE A 46 2.68 4.00 -1.46
C ILE A 46 1.43 4.76 -1.91
N LYS A 47 0.85 5.57 -1.04
CA LYS A 47 -0.35 6.38 -1.36
C LYS A 47 -0.11 7.35 -2.52
N LYS A 48 1.07 7.97 -2.59
CA LYS A 48 1.46 8.85 -3.69
C LYS A 48 1.57 8.07 -5.01
N ASP A 49 2.16 6.88 -4.98
CA ASP A 49 2.26 6.01 -6.14
C ASP A 49 0.88 5.54 -6.63
N ASP A 50 0.02 5.12 -5.70
CA ASP A 50 -1.36 4.71 -5.96
C ASP A 50 -2.19 5.85 -6.60
N TYR A 51 -2.03 7.07 -6.10
CA TYR A 51 -2.63 8.26 -6.71
C TYR A 51 -2.13 8.46 -8.15
N LYS A 52 -0.82 8.37 -8.40
CA LYS A 52 -0.27 8.49 -9.76
C LYS A 52 -0.80 7.43 -10.71
N LYS A 53 -0.87 6.17 -10.25
CA LYS A 53 -1.45 5.05 -11.01
C LYS A 53 -2.90 5.33 -11.37
N THR A 54 -3.69 5.80 -10.42
CA THR A 54 -5.10 6.17 -10.61
C THR A 54 -5.26 7.32 -11.61
N GLN A 55 -4.37 8.31 -11.59
CA GLN A 55 -4.38 9.44 -12.55
C GLN A 55 -3.85 9.06 -13.94
N SER A 56 -3.37 7.83 -14.11
CA SER A 56 -2.85 7.32 -15.37
C SER A 56 -3.70 6.16 -15.87
N ASN A 57 -3.46 5.69 -17.10
CA ASN A 57 -4.12 4.48 -17.59
C ASN A 57 -3.52 3.17 -17.02
N TYR A 58 -2.71 3.24 -15.95
CA TYR A 58 -1.97 2.10 -15.40
C TYR A 58 -2.84 0.86 -15.20
N PHE A 59 -3.97 0.97 -14.48
CA PHE A 59 -4.82 -0.18 -14.20
C PHE A 59 -5.53 -0.74 -15.45
N ALA A 60 -5.94 0.14 -16.37
CA ALA A 60 -6.53 -0.29 -17.64
C ALA A 60 -5.49 -1.02 -18.50
N THR A 61 -4.26 -0.51 -18.57
CA THR A 61 -3.14 -1.16 -19.25
C THR A 61 -2.79 -2.51 -18.61
N CYS A 62 -2.71 -2.58 -17.27
CA CYS A 62 -2.48 -3.84 -16.57
C CYS A 62 -3.54 -4.89 -16.91
N MET A 63 -4.82 -4.52 -16.90
CA MET A 63 -5.89 -5.44 -17.26
C MET A 63 -5.81 -5.90 -18.72
N GLN A 64 -5.47 -5.00 -19.65
CA GLN A 64 -5.29 -5.34 -21.06
C GLN A 64 -4.14 -6.34 -21.26
N ASN A 65 -3.00 -6.12 -20.59
CA ASN A 65 -1.84 -7.00 -20.68
C ASN A 65 -2.14 -8.40 -20.13
N ILE A 66 -2.82 -8.50 -18.99
CA ILE A 66 -3.23 -9.80 -18.40
C ILE A 66 -4.13 -10.57 -19.38
N VAL A 67 -5.09 -9.90 -20.02
CA VAL A 67 -5.98 -10.53 -21.00
C VAL A 67 -5.19 -11.02 -22.23
N GLN A 68 -4.19 -10.26 -22.70
CA GLN A 68 -3.35 -10.64 -23.83
C GLN A 68 -2.44 -11.85 -23.52
N GLU A 69 -1.86 -11.91 -22.32
CA GLU A 69 -1.01 -13.04 -21.88
C GLU A 69 -1.81 -14.35 -21.73
N THR A 70 -3.07 -14.26 -21.30
CA THR A 70 -3.96 -15.43 -21.17
C THR A 70 -4.63 -15.86 -22.47
N GLY A 71 -4.42 -15.11 -23.57
CA GLY A 71 -5.10 -15.28 -24.86
C GLY A 71 -4.23 -15.78 -26.01
N GLN A 72 -2.99 -16.22 -25.78
CA GLN A 72 -2.20 -16.89 -26.83
C GLN A 72 -2.52 -18.40 -26.89
N PRO A 73 -2.63 -19.00 -28.10
CA PRO A 73 -2.80 -20.44 -28.27
C PRO A 73 -1.63 -21.26 -27.72
#